data_AF-A0A948RBA1-F1
#
_entry.id   AF-A0A948RBA1-F1
#
_cell.length_a   1.000
_cell.length_b   1.000
_cell.length_c   1.000
_cell.angle_alpha   90.00
_cell.angle_beta   90.00
_cell.angle_gamma   90.00
#
_symmetry.space_group_name_H-M   'P 1'
#
loop_
_entity.id
_entity.type
_entity.pdbx_description
1 polymer ?
#
loop_
_entity_poly.entity_id
_entity_poly.type
_entity_poly.pdbx_seq_one_letter_code
_entity_poly.pdbx_strand_id
1 'polypeptide(L)'
;MNAFWLALLHSRSRFPSIKSLFVGAKIMFRVFITFCALALSQSANAEPVLWRSLAAGQSPDDVKMQLEAMPEVKRVKNVKKKGVFSKQDINMNDGKVPIFEGHFAIETAFKDERLSRVVLTSGAGCLDDGYPFAEKMHEELARKYPILELPFPSASEFTLRALESSESRMSFISRVYNNDEIYVIFRTSFVQVNPPVYYGGSALARSIYNIARTSYDASARACGGAFYRTAQFSLSYVSHSDWNELKDAFEREDAEEREAAAENI
;
A
#
# COMPACT_ATOMS: atom_id res chain seq x y z
N MET A 1 -74.57 2.85 -8.05
CA MET A 1 -75.70 2.39 -8.89
C MET A 1 -75.29 1.13 -9.61
N ASN A 2 -76.06 0.07 -9.37
CA ASN A 2 -76.34 -1.10 -10.20
C ASN A 2 -75.19 -1.93 -10.79
N ALA A 3 -75.28 -3.24 -10.93
CA ALA A 3 -76.07 -4.34 -10.36
C ALA A 3 -75.65 -5.59 -11.18
N PHE A 4 -76.03 -6.77 -10.69
CA PHE A 4 -76.06 -8.08 -11.39
C PHE A 4 -74.72 -8.83 -11.52
N TRP A 5 -74.39 -9.78 -10.64
CA TRP A 5 -74.96 -11.13 -10.34
C TRP A 5 -74.59 -12.24 -11.34
N LEU A 6 -74.14 -13.37 -10.74
CA LEU A 6 -74.35 -14.80 -11.10
C LEU A 6 -73.80 -15.29 -12.46
N ALA A 7 -73.24 -16.48 -12.63
CA ALA A 7 -72.99 -17.64 -11.77
C ALA A 7 -72.35 -18.76 -12.63
N LEU A 8 -72.02 -19.87 -11.94
CA LEU A 8 -71.87 -21.24 -12.46
C LEU A 8 -70.63 -21.52 -13.31
N LEU A 9 -69.63 -22.23 -12.79
CA LEU A 9 -69.54 -23.69 -12.56
C LEU A 9 -68.99 -24.45 -13.77
N HIS A 10 -68.04 -25.33 -13.45
CA HIS A 10 -67.58 -26.49 -14.22
C HIS A 10 -66.70 -26.25 -15.45
N SER A 11 -65.39 -26.35 -15.25
CA SER A 11 -64.59 -27.25 -16.09
C SER A 11 -63.30 -27.67 -15.38
N ARG A 12 -63.29 -28.92 -14.92
CA ARG A 12 -62.08 -29.67 -14.58
C ARG A 12 -61.40 -30.05 -15.88
N SER A 13 -60.19 -29.55 -16.14
CA SER A 13 -59.27 -30.16 -17.11
C SER A 13 -57.94 -30.45 -16.45
N ARG A 14 -57.45 -31.65 -16.74
CA ARG A 14 -56.32 -32.34 -16.09
C ARG A 14 -55.00 -31.71 -16.54
N PHE A 15 -54.20 -31.21 -15.61
CA PHE A 15 -52.79 -30.92 -15.86
C PHE A 15 -51.96 -32.21 -15.73
N PRO A 16 -51.08 -32.53 -16.70
CA PRO A 16 -50.12 -33.61 -16.57
C PRO A 16 -49.05 -33.29 -15.50
N SER A 17 -48.69 -34.35 -14.78
CA SER A 17 -47.73 -34.39 -13.67
C SER A 17 -46.34 -33.84 -14.02
N ILE A 18 -45.96 -32.72 -13.41
CA ILE A 18 -44.61 -32.09 -13.46
C ILE A 18 -43.65 -32.84 -12.52
N LYS A 19 -43.47 -34.16 -12.68
CA LYS A 19 -42.55 -34.94 -11.82
C LYS A 19 -41.40 -35.61 -12.56
N SER A 20 -41.30 -35.52 -13.88
CA SER A 20 -40.24 -36.20 -14.65
C SER A 20 -39.17 -35.29 -15.28
N LEU A 21 -39.26 -33.96 -15.13
CA LEU A 21 -38.29 -33.01 -15.72
C LEU A 21 -37.26 -32.42 -14.74
N PHE A 22 -37.27 -32.83 -13.46
CA PHE A 22 -36.43 -32.24 -12.40
C PHE A 22 -35.30 -33.14 -11.87
N VAL A 23 -34.97 -34.25 -12.54
CA VAL A 23 -33.86 -35.13 -12.13
C VAL A 23 -32.58 -34.88 -12.95
N GLY A 24 -32.69 -34.38 -14.19
CA GLY A 24 -31.52 -34.11 -15.06
C GLY A 24 -30.77 -32.80 -14.75
N ALA A 25 -31.43 -31.79 -14.17
CA ALA A 25 -30.82 -30.46 -13.96
C ALA A 25 -30.00 -30.34 -12.65
N LYS A 26 -30.15 -31.26 -11.71
CA LYS A 26 -29.42 -31.21 -10.42
C LYS A 26 -27.98 -31.75 -10.49
N ILE A 27 -27.67 -32.59 -11.48
CA ILE A 27 -26.33 -33.18 -11.62
C ILE A 27 -25.39 -32.24 -12.37
N MET A 28 -25.85 -31.52 -13.40
CA MET A 28 -25.01 -30.52 -14.08
C MET A 28 -24.73 -29.28 -13.22
N PHE A 29 -25.63 -28.89 -12.30
CA PHE A 29 -25.39 -27.73 -11.44
C PHE A 29 -24.38 -27.99 -10.31
N ARG A 30 -24.24 -29.25 -9.84
CA ARG A 30 -23.23 -29.61 -8.83
C ARG A 30 -21.82 -29.75 -9.40
N VAL A 31 -21.66 -30.10 -10.68
CA VAL A 31 -20.33 -30.17 -11.31
C VAL A 31 -19.79 -28.77 -11.60
N PHE A 32 -20.65 -27.80 -11.93
CA PHE A 32 -20.23 -26.42 -12.19
C PHE A 32 -19.81 -25.64 -10.93
N ILE A 33 -20.42 -25.91 -9.77
CA ILE A 33 -20.04 -25.25 -8.51
C ILE A 33 -18.70 -25.79 -7.98
N THR A 34 -18.38 -27.07 -8.20
CA THR A 34 -17.09 -27.63 -7.75
C THR A 34 -15.91 -27.20 -8.62
N PHE A 35 -16.12 -26.89 -9.91
CA PHE A 35 -15.05 -26.37 -10.77
C PHE A 35 -14.79 -24.86 -10.58
N CYS A 36 -15.76 -24.09 -10.08
CA CYS A 36 -15.56 -22.68 -9.74
C CYS A 36 -14.75 -22.48 -8.45
N ALA A 37 -14.79 -23.42 -7.52
CA ALA A 37 -14.01 -23.36 -6.28
C ALA A 37 -12.52 -23.70 -6.46
N LEU A 38 -12.13 -24.41 -7.53
CA LEU A 38 -10.73 -24.76 -7.80
C LEU A 38 -9.97 -23.71 -8.63
N ALA A 39 -10.67 -22.79 -9.30
CA ALA A 39 -10.03 -21.70 -10.05
C ALA A 39 -9.66 -20.49 -9.18
N LEU A 40 -10.13 -20.42 -7.93
CA LEU A 40 -9.86 -19.31 -7.00
C LEU A 40 -8.69 -19.57 -6.03
N SER A 41 -8.04 -20.75 -6.08
CA SER A 41 -6.97 -21.12 -5.14
C SER A 41 -5.55 -21.07 -5.73
N GLN A 42 -5.36 -20.55 -6.95
CA GLN A 42 -4.03 -20.43 -7.56
C GLN A 42 -3.26 -19.14 -7.21
N SER A 43 -3.78 -18.26 -6.35
CA SER A 43 -3.04 -17.05 -5.94
C SER A 43 -2.25 -17.20 -4.63
N ALA A 44 -2.09 -18.42 -4.10
CA ALA A 44 -1.53 -18.62 -2.76
C ALA A 44 0.00 -18.74 -2.69
N ASN A 45 0.72 -18.73 -3.83
CA ASN A 45 2.20 -18.81 -3.85
C ASN A 45 2.81 -18.01 -5.03
N ALA A 46 2.17 -16.91 -5.45
CA ALA A 46 2.88 -15.97 -6.31
C ALA A 46 3.99 -15.33 -5.47
N GLU A 47 5.25 -15.49 -5.87
CA GLU A 47 6.36 -14.77 -5.22
C GLU A 47 5.98 -13.30 -5.10
N PRO A 48 6.20 -12.66 -3.94
CA PRO A 48 5.92 -11.24 -3.79
C PRO A 48 6.67 -10.50 -4.90
N VAL A 49 5.91 -9.80 -5.73
CA VAL A 49 6.47 -9.05 -6.86
C VAL A 49 7.14 -7.80 -6.30
N LEU A 50 8.33 -7.96 -5.73
CA LEU A 50 9.24 -6.84 -5.47
C LEU A 50 9.50 -6.15 -6.82
N TRP A 51 9.26 -4.84 -6.90
CA TRP A 51 9.25 -3.98 -8.11
C TRP A 51 10.11 -4.51 -9.29
N ARG A 52 9.50 -4.64 -10.48
CA ARG A 52 10.08 -5.44 -11.59
C ARG A 52 10.29 -4.73 -12.94
N SER A 53 9.85 -3.49 -13.17
CA SER A 53 9.73 -3.00 -14.55
C SER A 53 10.63 -1.84 -14.98
N LEU A 54 10.98 -0.92 -14.08
CA LEU A 54 11.71 0.29 -14.47
C LEU A 54 13.23 0.12 -14.35
N ALA A 55 13.95 0.51 -15.40
CA ALA A 55 15.41 0.51 -15.42
C ALA A 55 15.93 1.93 -15.22
N ALA A 56 17.03 2.06 -14.48
CA ALA A 56 17.74 3.34 -14.34
C ALA A 56 18.11 3.91 -15.73
N GLY A 57 18.03 5.23 -15.88
CA GLY A 57 18.36 5.91 -17.13
C GLY A 57 17.25 5.94 -18.20
N GLN A 58 16.10 5.29 -17.96
CA GLN A 58 14.95 5.39 -18.88
C GLN A 58 14.45 6.83 -19.01
N SER A 59 13.94 7.18 -20.20
CA SER A 59 13.35 8.50 -20.44
C SER A 59 11.99 8.61 -19.73
N PRO A 60 11.50 9.83 -19.41
CA PRO A 60 10.18 10.02 -18.83
C PRO A 60 9.04 9.44 -19.67
N ASP A 61 9.19 9.37 -20.99
CA ASP A 61 8.16 8.80 -21.87
C ASP A 61 8.16 7.27 -21.83
N ASP A 62 9.33 6.64 -21.78
CA ASP A 62 9.45 5.18 -21.61
C ASP A 62 8.91 4.73 -20.25
N VAL A 63 9.29 5.43 -19.18
CA VAL A 63 8.79 5.17 -17.82
C VAL A 63 7.28 5.34 -17.78
N LYS A 64 6.75 6.42 -18.40
CA LYS A 64 5.30 6.65 -18.47
C LYS A 64 4.59 5.46 -19.12
N MET A 65 5.07 5.00 -20.28
CA MET A 65 4.48 3.89 -21.01
C MET A 65 4.47 2.60 -20.18
N GLN A 66 5.57 2.29 -19.49
CA GLN A 66 5.67 1.10 -18.66
C GLN A 66 4.75 1.17 -17.43
N LEU A 67 4.65 2.34 -16.80
CA LEU A 67 3.73 2.56 -15.68
C LEU A 67 2.27 2.47 -16.14
N GLU A 68 1.90 3.03 -17.29
CA GLU A 68 0.54 2.94 -17.84
C GLU A 68 0.13 1.51 -18.23
N ALA A 69 1.09 0.61 -18.46
CA ALA A 69 0.84 -0.80 -18.70
C ALA A 69 0.54 -1.60 -17.42
N MET A 70 0.75 -1.01 -16.24
CA MET A 70 0.47 -1.67 -14.96
C MET A 70 -1.03 -1.62 -14.63
N PRO A 71 -1.64 -2.75 -14.22
CA PRO A 71 -3.06 -2.78 -13.87
C PRO A 71 -3.41 -1.92 -12.64
N GLU A 72 -2.43 -1.61 -11.79
CA GLU A 72 -2.58 -0.77 -10.59
C GLU A 72 -2.55 0.73 -10.91
N VAL A 73 -2.13 1.12 -12.11
CA VAL A 73 -1.97 2.53 -12.50
C VAL A 73 -3.14 2.95 -13.37
N LYS A 74 -3.84 4.00 -12.94
CA LYS A 74 -4.99 4.57 -13.66
C LYS A 74 -4.56 5.50 -14.78
N ARG A 75 -3.55 6.33 -14.51
CA ARG A 75 -3.06 7.36 -15.44
C ARG A 75 -1.68 7.84 -15.01
N VAL A 76 -0.82 8.14 -15.98
CA VAL A 76 0.44 8.86 -15.73
C VAL A 76 0.49 10.14 -16.55
N LYS A 77 0.98 11.22 -15.95
CA LYS A 77 1.15 12.51 -16.63
C LYS A 77 2.56 13.06 -16.42
N ASN A 78 3.25 13.33 -17.52
CA ASN A 78 4.50 14.09 -17.49
C ASN A 78 4.18 15.57 -17.22
N VAL A 79 4.60 16.06 -16.05
CA VAL A 79 4.43 17.45 -15.63
C VAL A 79 5.65 18.24 -16.06
N LYS A 80 5.43 19.31 -16.83
CA LYS A 80 6.48 20.24 -17.26
C LYS A 80 6.36 21.55 -16.50
N LYS A 81 7.49 22.11 -16.07
CA LYS A 81 7.58 23.43 -15.44
C LYS A 81 8.44 24.32 -16.33
N LYS A 82 7.90 25.44 -16.81
CA LYS A 82 8.57 26.34 -17.78
C LYS A 82 9.05 25.62 -19.06
N GLY A 83 8.28 24.64 -19.54
CA GLY A 83 8.60 23.86 -20.75
C GLY A 83 9.57 22.68 -20.55
N VAL A 84 10.25 22.61 -19.41
CA VAL A 84 11.18 21.52 -19.07
C VAL A 84 10.45 20.45 -18.25
N PHE A 85 10.79 19.17 -18.45
CA PHE A 85 10.26 18.09 -17.62
C PHE A 85 10.58 18.34 -16.13
N SER A 86 9.58 18.16 -15.26
CA SER A 86 9.73 18.39 -13.82
C SER A 86 9.50 17.13 -13.01
N LYS A 87 8.39 16.43 -13.24
CA LYS A 87 8.03 15.21 -12.50
C LYS A 87 6.97 14.40 -13.24
N GLN A 88 6.76 13.17 -12.81
CA GLN A 88 5.55 12.41 -13.16
C GLN A 88 4.49 12.56 -12.07
N ASP A 89 3.26 12.77 -12.51
CA ASP A 89 2.07 12.68 -11.67
C ASP A 89 1.39 11.34 -11.97
N ILE A 90 1.44 10.43 -11.00
CA ILE A 90 1.00 9.04 -11.14
C ILE A 90 -0.30 8.89 -10.35
N ASN A 91 -1.40 8.68 -11.07
CA ASN A 91 -2.69 8.38 -10.46
C ASN A 91 -2.86 6.86 -10.42
N MET A 92 -2.94 6.31 -9.22
CA MET A 92 -3.10 4.88 -8.96
C MET A 92 -4.59 4.51 -8.91
N ASN A 93 -4.92 3.25 -9.20
CA ASN A 93 -6.19 2.67 -8.80
C ASN A 93 -6.22 2.51 -7.27
N ASP A 94 -7.40 2.37 -6.68
CA ASP A 94 -7.59 2.31 -5.22
C ASP A 94 -6.76 1.21 -4.53
N GLY A 95 -6.45 0.13 -5.27
CA GLY A 95 -5.60 -0.96 -4.80
C GLY A 95 -4.13 -0.60 -4.61
N LYS A 96 -3.56 0.39 -5.34
CA LYS A 96 -2.10 0.63 -5.41
C LYS A 96 -1.30 -0.66 -5.72
N VAL A 97 0.03 -0.66 -5.58
CA VAL A 97 0.86 -1.87 -5.80
C VAL A 97 0.82 -2.76 -4.56
N PRO A 98 0.34 -4.01 -4.65
CA PRO A 98 0.37 -4.94 -3.52
C PRO A 98 1.78 -5.50 -3.32
N ILE A 99 2.31 -5.37 -2.09
CA ILE A 99 3.52 -6.06 -1.64
C ILE A 99 3.19 -6.71 -0.31
N PHE A 100 3.13 -8.04 -0.31
CA PHE A 100 2.53 -8.82 0.78
C PHE A 100 1.10 -8.33 1.10
N GLU A 101 0.86 -7.96 2.36
CA GLU A 101 -0.39 -7.44 2.89
C GLU A 101 -0.48 -5.90 2.77
N GLY A 102 0.60 -5.25 2.30
CA GLY A 102 0.71 -3.80 2.15
C GLY A 102 0.39 -3.29 0.74
N HIS A 103 0.01 -2.02 0.65
CA HIS A 103 -0.33 -1.35 -0.61
C HIS A 103 0.50 -0.08 -0.79
N PHE A 104 1.26 -0.01 -1.89
CA PHE A 104 2.32 0.98 -2.11
C PHE A 104 2.01 1.92 -3.28
N ALA A 105 2.09 3.22 -3.02
CA ALA A 105 2.07 4.25 -4.05
C ALA A 105 3.46 4.34 -4.71
N ILE A 106 3.47 4.62 -6.02
CA ILE A 106 4.71 4.76 -6.79
C ILE A 106 5.02 6.25 -6.96
N GLU A 107 6.28 6.61 -6.71
CA GLU A 107 6.84 7.90 -7.07
C GLU A 107 8.12 7.69 -7.89
N THR A 108 8.33 8.52 -8.90
CA THR A 108 9.54 8.48 -9.73
C THR A 108 10.25 9.83 -9.67
N ALA A 109 11.58 9.78 -9.58
CA ALA A 109 12.43 10.95 -9.66
C ALA A 109 13.36 10.82 -10.87
N PHE A 110 13.60 11.97 -11.51
CA PHE A 110 14.44 12.06 -12.70
C PHE A 110 15.54 13.09 -12.46
N LYS A 111 16.72 12.78 -12.96
CA LYS A 111 17.88 13.67 -13.04
C LYS A 111 18.26 13.78 -14.51
N ASP A 112 18.40 14.99 -15.03
CA ASP A 112 18.72 15.23 -16.45
C ASP A 112 17.81 14.49 -17.45
N GLU A 113 16.50 14.46 -17.17
CA GLU A 113 15.50 13.73 -17.95
C GLU A 113 15.77 12.22 -18.06
N ARG A 114 16.42 11.65 -17.04
CA ARG A 114 16.70 10.23 -16.91
C ARG A 114 16.22 9.73 -15.57
N LEU A 115 15.56 8.57 -15.55
CA LEU A 115 15.07 7.98 -14.31
C LEU A 115 16.26 7.70 -13.38
N SER A 116 16.27 8.33 -12.21
CA SER A 116 17.31 8.15 -11.19
C SER A 116 16.84 7.33 -9.99
N ARG A 117 15.55 7.49 -9.61
CA ARG A 117 15.00 6.82 -8.44
C ARG A 117 13.53 6.44 -8.64
N VAL A 118 13.18 5.26 -8.14
CA VAL A 118 11.80 4.84 -7.94
C VAL A 118 11.57 4.64 -6.45
N VAL A 119 10.53 5.27 -5.90
CA VAL A 119 10.14 5.11 -4.50
C VAL A 119 8.76 4.47 -4.45
N LEU A 120 8.64 3.40 -3.68
CA LEU A 120 7.37 2.80 -3.31
C LEU A 120 7.08 3.15 -1.88
N THR A 121 5.93 3.75 -1.60
CA THR A 121 5.57 4.22 -0.26
C THR A 121 4.24 3.64 0.17
N SER A 122 4.21 2.95 1.30
CA SER A 122 2.97 2.42 1.88
C SER A 122 2.13 3.54 2.49
N GLY A 123 0.85 3.24 2.75
CA GLY A 123 0.10 4.00 3.76
C GLY A 123 0.70 3.80 5.16
N ALA A 124 0.41 4.72 6.07
CA ALA A 124 0.71 4.54 7.49
C ALA A 124 -0.23 3.45 8.06
N GLY A 125 0.35 2.37 8.59
CA GLY A 125 -0.35 1.25 9.23
C GLY A 125 -0.09 1.19 10.74
N CYS A 126 -0.83 0.38 11.49
CA CYS A 126 -0.61 0.22 12.93
C CYS A 126 0.78 -0.37 13.20
N LEU A 127 1.44 0.12 14.26
CA LEU A 127 2.81 -0.32 14.61
C LEU A 127 2.91 -1.81 14.95
N ASP A 128 1.88 -2.38 15.59
CA ASP A 128 1.90 -3.78 16.04
C ASP A 128 2.05 -4.76 14.86
N ASP A 129 1.53 -4.40 13.69
CA ASP A 129 1.70 -5.15 12.43
C ASP A 129 3.00 -4.78 11.71
N GLY A 130 3.66 -3.70 12.15
CA GLY A 130 4.77 -3.09 11.45
C GLY A 130 6.08 -3.86 11.54
N TYR A 131 6.44 -4.40 12.72
CA TYR A 131 7.66 -5.20 12.87
C TYR A 131 7.57 -6.53 12.08
N PRO A 132 6.50 -7.34 12.21
CA PRO A 132 6.35 -8.56 11.40
C PRO A 132 6.37 -8.29 9.89
N PHE A 133 5.78 -7.19 9.44
CA PHE A 133 5.85 -6.78 8.04
C PHE A 133 7.30 -6.44 7.62
N ALA A 134 8.02 -5.69 8.45
CA ALA A 134 9.41 -5.32 8.19
C ALA A 134 10.35 -6.53 8.13
N GLU A 135 10.15 -7.55 8.97
CA GLU A 135 10.91 -8.81 8.91
C GLU A 135 10.62 -9.57 7.61
N LYS A 136 9.35 -9.76 7.23
CA LYS A 136 8.99 -10.39 5.94
C LYS A 136 9.63 -9.66 4.75
N MET A 137 9.59 -8.33 4.76
CA MET A 137 10.25 -7.50 3.75
C MET A 137 11.77 -7.70 3.74
N HIS A 138 12.41 -7.77 4.91
CA HIS A 138 13.84 -8.00 5.03
C HIS A 138 14.25 -9.33 4.41
N GLU A 139 13.55 -10.42 4.74
CA GLU A 139 13.84 -11.76 4.21
C GLU A 139 13.79 -11.79 2.67
N GLU A 140 12.75 -11.21 2.08
CA GLU A 140 12.61 -11.18 0.61
C GLU A 140 13.62 -10.26 -0.07
N LEU A 141 13.93 -9.11 0.54
CA LEU A 141 14.95 -8.21 0.01
C LEU A 141 16.34 -8.83 0.08
N ALA A 142 16.69 -9.48 1.20
CA ALA A 142 17.96 -10.20 1.34
C ALA A 142 18.07 -11.37 0.37
N ARG A 143 16.94 -12.03 0.04
CA ARG A 143 16.91 -13.07 -0.99
C ARG A 143 17.15 -12.52 -2.40
N LYS A 144 16.53 -11.39 -2.76
CA LYS A 144 16.60 -10.79 -4.10
C LYS A 144 17.86 -9.93 -4.33
N TYR A 145 18.35 -9.30 -3.27
CA TYR A 145 19.49 -8.37 -3.25
C TYR A 145 20.44 -8.81 -2.12
N PRO A 146 21.31 -9.81 -2.38
CA PRO A 146 22.00 -10.55 -1.33
C PRO A 146 23.12 -9.79 -0.63
N ILE A 147 23.60 -8.70 -1.23
CA ILE A 147 24.63 -7.87 -0.62
C ILE A 147 23.92 -6.90 0.32
N LEU A 148 24.30 -6.94 1.60
CA LEU A 148 23.71 -6.14 2.67
C LEU A 148 24.74 -5.11 3.14
N GLU A 149 24.48 -3.83 2.88
CA GLU A 149 25.36 -2.77 3.37
C GLU A 149 25.00 -2.34 4.81
N LEU A 150 23.71 -2.40 5.18
CA LEU A 150 23.24 -2.04 6.52
C LEU A 150 22.27 -3.10 7.09
N PRO A 151 22.62 -3.76 8.21
CA PRO A 151 21.90 -4.95 8.72
C PRO A 151 20.58 -4.61 9.41
N PHE A 152 19.58 -5.50 9.36
CA PHE A 152 18.26 -5.32 10.01
C PHE A 152 18.38 -5.09 11.52
N PRO A 153 17.60 -4.18 12.15
CA PRO A 153 17.75 -3.90 13.57
C PRO A 153 17.16 -5.05 14.38
N SER A 154 17.61 -5.18 15.62
CA SER A 154 16.90 -6.06 16.55
C SER A 154 15.47 -5.56 16.81
N ALA A 155 14.57 -6.45 17.22
CA ALA A 155 13.24 -6.08 17.69
C ALA A 155 13.28 -5.00 18.79
N SER A 156 14.30 -5.05 19.65
CA SER A 156 14.53 -4.05 20.69
C SER A 156 14.83 -2.67 20.10
N GLU A 157 15.74 -2.58 19.13
CA GLU A 157 16.05 -1.31 18.43
C GLU A 157 14.83 -0.78 17.68
N PHE A 158 14.06 -1.64 17.02
CA PHE A 158 12.82 -1.24 16.37
C PHE A 158 11.81 -0.65 17.36
N THR A 159 11.66 -1.29 18.51
CA THR A 159 10.78 -0.82 19.60
C THR A 159 11.27 0.52 20.16
N LEU A 160 12.60 0.68 20.37
CA LEU A 160 13.19 1.92 20.84
C LEU A 160 12.91 3.07 19.88
N ARG A 161 13.13 2.89 18.57
CA ARG A 161 12.81 3.93 17.57
C ARG A 161 11.33 4.27 17.56
N ALA A 162 10.46 3.27 17.69
CA ALA A 162 9.03 3.54 17.80
C ALA A 162 8.65 4.32 19.06
N LEU A 163 9.35 4.11 20.19
CA LEU A 163 9.17 4.88 21.42
C LEU A 163 9.69 6.32 21.27
N GLU A 164 10.87 6.52 20.68
CA GLU A 164 11.39 7.87 20.36
C GLU A 164 10.39 8.66 19.52
N SER A 165 9.66 7.99 18.61
CA SER A 165 8.65 8.68 17.79
C SER A 165 7.50 9.27 18.60
N SER A 166 7.23 8.71 19.78
CA SER A 166 6.15 9.15 20.67
C SER A 166 6.50 10.41 21.46
N GLU A 167 7.77 10.83 21.44
CA GLU A 167 8.26 12.07 22.02
C GLU A 167 8.15 13.25 21.02
N SER A 168 7.21 13.16 20.07
CA SER A 168 6.93 14.18 19.04
C SER A 168 8.05 14.42 18.02
N ARG A 169 9.01 13.50 17.90
CA ARG A 169 10.01 13.49 16.83
C ARG A 169 9.69 12.40 15.82
N MET A 170 9.90 12.62 14.53
CA MET A 170 9.86 11.52 13.57
C MET A 170 11.16 10.72 13.70
N SER A 171 11.06 9.41 13.89
CA SER A 171 12.21 8.50 13.86
C SER A 171 12.10 7.58 12.66
N PHE A 172 13.24 7.08 12.18
CA PHE A 172 13.25 6.14 11.08
C PHE A 172 14.31 5.07 11.25
N ILE A 173 14.09 3.96 10.54
CA ILE A 173 15.05 2.87 10.42
C ILE A 173 15.24 2.65 8.94
N SER A 174 16.48 2.58 8.50
CA SER A 174 16.79 2.36 7.09
C SER A 174 17.76 1.20 6.91
N ARG A 175 17.55 0.44 5.84
CA ARG A 175 18.35 -0.72 5.43
C ARG A 175 18.67 -0.62 3.97
N VAL A 176 19.85 -1.07 3.61
CA VAL A 176 20.37 -0.95 2.25
C VAL A 176 20.83 -2.32 1.79
N TYR A 177 20.19 -2.77 0.72
CA TYR A 177 20.52 -3.98 0.00
C TYR A 177 21.02 -3.59 -1.39
N ASN A 178 21.85 -4.42 -1.99
CA ASN A 178 22.25 -4.24 -3.37
C ASN A 178 22.53 -5.56 -4.08
N ASN A 179 22.62 -5.43 -5.40
CA ASN A 179 23.23 -6.39 -6.30
C ASN A 179 24.14 -5.61 -7.26
N ASP A 180 24.59 -6.25 -8.33
CA ASP A 180 25.49 -5.62 -9.32
C ASP A 180 24.84 -4.45 -10.10
N GLU A 181 23.52 -4.29 -10.04
CA GLU A 181 22.79 -3.33 -10.88
C GLU A 181 22.20 -2.15 -10.10
N ILE A 182 21.64 -2.39 -8.92
CA ILE A 182 20.88 -1.39 -8.16
C ILE A 182 21.08 -1.51 -6.65
N TYR A 183 20.80 -0.40 -5.98
CA TYR A 183 20.62 -0.29 -4.54
C TYR A 183 19.14 -0.21 -4.20
N VAL A 184 18.75 -0.89 -3.12
CA VAL A 184 17.40 -0.87 -2.56
C VAL A 184 17.47 -0.43 -1.11
N ILE A 185 16.89 0.74 -0.85
CA ILE A 185 16.79 1.31 0.49
C ILE A 185 15.41 1.00 1.03
N PHE A 186 15.32 0.14 2.04
CA PHE A 186 14.10 -0.10 2.79
C PHE A 186 14.09 0.79 4.02
N ARG A 187 13.16 1.73 4.10
CA ARG A 187 13.02 2.66 5.21
C ARG A 187 11.65 2.51 5.88
N THR A 188 11.67 2.36 7.19
CA THR A 188 10.50 2.39 8.07
C THR A 188 10.49 3.73 8.80
N SER A 189 9.43 4.50 8.61
CA SER A 189 9.21 5.78 9.30
C SER A 189 8.16 5.59 10.38
N PHE A 190 8.47 6.01 11.61
CA PHE A 190 7.55 5.96 12.72
C PHE A 190 6.89 7.33 12.90
N VAL A 191 5.56 7.33 12.93
CA VAL A 191 4.77 8.55 13.03
C VAL A 191 3.79 8.43 14.18
N GLN A 192 3.92 9.34 15.13
CA GLN A 192 2.90 9.61 16.13
C GLN A 192 1.79 10.44 15.49
N VAL A 193 0.57 9.91 15.51
CA VAL A 193 -0.60 10.67 15.09
C VAL A 193 -1.19 11.37 16.31
N ASN A 194 -1.12 12.70 16.29
CA ASN A 194 -1.71 13.52 17.35
C ASN A 194 -3.22 13.73 17.11
N PRO A 195 -4.02 13.83 18.19
CA PRO A 195 -5.43 14.13 18.07
C PRO A 195 -5.62 15.51 17.41
N PRO A 196 -6.67 15.68 16.59
CA PRO A 196 -6.98 17.00 16.06
C PRO A 196 -7.29 17.96 17.21
N VAL A 197 -6.85 19.21 17.06
CA VAL A 197 -7.08 20.29 18.04
C VAL A 197 -8.14 21.24 17.49
N TYR A 198 -9.13 21.61 18.32
CA TYR A 198 -10.17 22.56 17.95
C TYR A 198 -9.74 23.99 18.30
N TYR A 199 -9.66 24.86 17.28
CA TYR A 199 -9.25 26.27 17.44
C TYR A 199 -10.42 27.28 17.41
N GLY A 200 -11.68 26.83 17.49
CA GLY A 200 -12.83 27.73 17.57
C GLY A 200 -13.22 28.43 16.26
N GLY A 201 -14.22 29.33 16.33
CA GLY A 201 -14.46 30.36 15.31
C GLY A 201 -15.72 30.23 14.44
N SER A 202 -16.20 29.02 14.12
CA SER A 202 -17.44 28.85 13.33
C SER A 202 -18.11 27.48 13.49
N ALA A 203 -19.39 27.39 13.13
CA ALA A 203 -20.12 26.11 13.09
C ALA A 203 -19.51 25.12 12.08
N LEU A 204 -18.99 25.62 10.95
CA LEU A 204 -18.28 24.81 9.97
C LEU A 204 -16.99 24.25 10.55
N ALA A 205 -16.18 25.06 11.23
CA ALA A 205 -14.95 24.60 11.90
C ALA A 205 -15.24 23.52 12.94
N ARG A 206 -16.35 23.65 13.70
CA ARG A 206 -16.80 22.62 14.64
C ARG A 206 -17.20 21.32 13.94
N SER A 207 -17.89 21.41 12.80
CA SER A 207 -18.27 20.24 12.00
C SER A 207 -17.04 19.50 11.45
N ILE A 208 -16.09 20.24 10.87
CA ILE A 208 -14.83 19.67 10.36
C ILE A 208 -14.03 19.03 11.49
N TYR A 209 -13.93 19.69 12.65
CA TYR A 209 -13.26 19.15 13.83
C TYR A 209 -13.89 17.83 14.28
N ASN A 210 -15.23 17.76 14.36
CA ASN A 210 -15.91 16.53 14.79
C ASN A 210 -15.67 15.37 13.82
N ILE A 211 -15.62 15.63 12.51
CA ILE A 211 -15.30 14.62 11.50
C ILE A 211 -13.85 14.13 11.69
N ALA A 212 -12.89 15.06 11.78
CA ALA A 212 -11.48 14.73 12.00
C ALA A 212 -11.28 13.94 13.30
N ARG A 213 -11.96 14.36 14.38
CA ARG A 213 -11.89 13.69 15.69
C ARG A 213 -12.48 12.30 15.66
N THR A 214 -13.64 12.13 15.02
CA THR A 214 -14.28 10.81 14.86
C THR A 214 -13.38 9.87 14.05
N SER A 215 -12.77 10.36 12.97
CA SER A 215 -11.81 9.59 12.18
C SER A 215 -10.60 9.20 13.01
N TYR A 216 -10.02 10.14 13.76
CA TYR A 216 -8.91 9.87 14.65
C TYR A 216 -9.25 8.81 15.70
N ASP A 217 -10.39 8.93 16.39
CA ASP A 217 -10.80 7.99 17.44
C ASP A 217 -11.10 6.59 16.87
N ALA A 218 -11.54 6.49 15.61
CA ALA A 218 -11.73 5.20 14.94
C ALA A 218 -10.37 4.53 14.64
N SER A 219 -9.41 5.27 14.07
CA SER A 219 -8.06 4.78 13.79
C SER A 219 -7.30 4.45 15.07
N ALA A 220 -7.41 5.29 16.10
CA ALA A 220 -6.84 5.08 17.43
C ALA A 220 -7.31 3.76 18.04
N ARG A 221 -8.62 3.46 17.95
CA ARG A 221 -9.18 2.19 18.40
C ARG A 221 -8.68 0.99 17.58
N ALA A 222 -8.52 1.15 16.27
CA ALA A 222 -7.98 0.10 15.41
C ALA A 222 -6.52 -0.23 15.74
N CYS A 223 -5.72 0.77 16.11
CA CYS A 223 -4.31 0.63 16.46
C CYS A 223 -4.03 0.59 17.98
N GLY A 224 -5.01 0.20 18.79
CA GLY A 224 -4.79 -0.14 20.20
C GLY A 224 -4.79 1.00 21.24
N GLY A 225 -5.11 2.25 20.89
CA GLY A 225 -5.28 3.31 21.90
C GLY A 225 -5.13 4.76 21.43
N ALA A 226 -5.19 5.70 22.39
CA ALA A 226 -4.96 7.13 22.14
C ALA A 226 -3.48 7.40 21.82
N PHE A 227 -3.21 8.32 20.89
CA PHE A 227 -1.87 8.59 20.34
C PHE A 227 -1.28 7.36 19.67
N TYR A 228 -2.04 6.81 18.72
CA TYR A 228 -1.64 5.58 18.06
C TYR A 228 -0.38 5.79 17.23
N ARG A 229 0.49 4.78 17.31
CA ARG A 229 1.75 4.75 16.58
C ARG A 229 1.49 4.10 15.24
N THR A 230 1.98 4.76 14.21
CA THR A 230 1.94 4.20 12.87
C THR A 230 3.34 3.99 12.33
N ALA A 231 3.48 2.94 11.54
CA ALA A 231 4.65 2.72 10.73
C ALA A 231 4.27 2.95 9.27
N GLN A 232 5.12 3.69 8.56
CA GLN A 232 5.08 3.81 7.11
C GLN A 232 6.32 3.16 6.54
N PHE A 233 6.15 2.36 5.49
CA PHE A 233 7.23 1.66 4.82
C PHE A 233 7.51 2.31 3.49
N SER A 234 8.79 2.39 3.14
CA SER A 234 9.22 2.86 1.84
C SER A 234 10.35 2.00 1.28
N LEU A 235 10.31 1.77 -0.02
CA LEU A 235 11.36 1.10 -0.79
C LEU A 235 11.85 2.08 -1.84
N SER A 236 13.11 2.48 -1.76
CA SER A 236 13.74 3.31 -2.80
C SER A 236 14.71 2.47 -3.61
N TYR A 237 14.46 2.35 -4.90
CA TYR A 237 15.35 1.75 -5.88
C TYR A 237 16.18 2.86 -6.53
N VAL A 238 17.50 2.76 -6.42
CA VAL A 238 18.44 3.75 -6.98
C VAL A 238 19.56 3.05 -7.74
N SER A 239 20.09 3.74 -8.75
CA SER A 239 21.24 3.24 -9.51
C SER A 239 22.52 3.29 -8.67
N HIS A 240 23.55 2.51 -9.04
CA HIS A 240 24.88 2.59 -8.43
C HIS A 240 25.48 4.01 -8.47
N SER A 241 25.33 4.71 -9.61
CA SER A 241 25.86 6.07 -9.74
C SER A 241 25.15 7.06 -8.83
N ASP A 242 23.82 6.94 -8.69
CA ASP A 242 23.05 7.82 -7.81
C ASP A 242 23.25 7.47 -6.33
N TRP A 243 23.52 6.20 -6.00
CA TRP A 243 23.78 5.79 -4.63
C TRP A 243 25.00 6.49 -4.03
N ASN A 244 26.10 6.61 -4.77
CA ASN A 244 27.29 7.28 -4.27
C ASN A 244 27.03 8.74 -3.88
N GLU A 245 26.14 9.43 -4.59
CA GLU A 245 25.72 10.79 -4.25
C GLU A 245 24.78 10.84 -3.05
N LEU A 246 23.93 9.82 -2.90
CA LEU A 246 22.96 9.71 -1.80
C LEU A 246 23.59 9.21 -0.50
N LYS A 247 24.65 8.41 -0.59
CA LYS A 247 25.31 7.75 0.53
C LYS A 247 25.80 8.77 1.55
N ASP A 248 26.49 9.82 1.10
CA ASP A 248 26.99 10.87 1.99
C ASP A 248 25.84 11.59 2.73
N ALA A 249 24.72 11.84 2.05
CA ALA A 249 23.55 12.45 2.66
C ALA A 249 22.91 11.52 3.69
N PHE A 250 22.83 10.24 3.39
CA PHE A 250 22.26 9.23 4.25
C PHE A 250 23.14 8.97 5.49
N GLU A 251 24.46 8.88 5.33
CA GLU A 251 25.40 8.73 6.44
C GLU A 251 25.36 9.93 7.39
N ARG A 252 25.19 11.14 6.85
CA ARG A 252 24.99 12.34 7.66
C ARG A 252 23.65 12.32 8.39
N GLU A 253 22.54 11.96 7.72
CA GLU A 253 21.22 11.83 8.38
C GLU A 253 21.27 10.81 9.53
N ASP A 254 21.93 9.67 9.32
CA ASP A 254 22.08 8.63 10.35
C ASP A 254 22.97 9.09 11.51
N ALA A 255 24.06 9.83 11.22
CA ALA A 255 24.91 10.42 12.24
C ALA A 255 24.16 11.45 13.10
N GLU A 256 23.44 12.38 12.47
CA GLU A 256 22.60 13.37 13.16
C GLU A 256 21.49 12.70 14.00
N GLU A 257 20.92 11.60 13.50
CA GLU A 257 19.92 10.82 14.26
C GLU A 257 20.54 10.13 15.48
N ARG A 258 21.77 9.60 15.36
CA ARG A 258 22.50 8.97 16.48
C ARG A 258 22.93 9.97 17.54
N GLU A 259 23.46 11.14 17.14
CA GLU A 259 23.83 12.20 18.08
C GLU A 259 22.62 12.66 18.88
N ALA A 260 21.50 12.90 18.20
CA ALA A 260 20.27 13.26 18.87
C ALA A 260 19.73 12.17 19.82
N ALA A 261 19.88 10.89 19.47
CA ALA A 261 19.50 9.80 20.37
C ALA A 261 20.39 9.78 21.62
N ALA A 262 21.68 10.10 21.49
CA ALA A 262 22.62 10.15 22.62
C ALA A 262 22.36 11.31 23.58
N GLU A 263 21.84 12.45 23.11
CA GLU A 263 21.50 13.61 23.97
C GLU A 263 20.28 13.37 24.87
N ASN A 264 19.45 12.37 24.58
CA ASN A 264 18.23 12.07 25.32
C ASN A 264 18.36 10.91 26.34
N ILE A 265 19.59 10.41 26.56
CA ILE A 265 19.93 9.35 27.54
C ILE A 265 20.77 9.96 28.66
#